data_AF-A0A239PQY6-F1
#
_entry.id   AF-A0A239PQY6-F1
#
_cell.length_a   1.000
_cell.length_b   1.000
_cell.length_c   1.000
_cell.angle_alpha   90.00
_cell.angle_beta   90.00
_cell.angle_gamma   90.00
#
_symmetry.space_group_name_H-M   'P 1'
#
loop_
_entity.id
_entity.type
_entity.pdbx_description
1 polymer ?
#
loop_
_entity_poly.entity_id
_entity_poly.type
_entity_poly.pdbx_seq_one_letter_code
_entity_poly.pdbx_strand_id
1 'polypeptide(L)'
;MPRRASRPITVTLGELHASVEARVKSGAYASASEVIRAALRALDREEATIGDWLRREIAESLADPRPNVPARAVFQSLRDHRFTQKKKAKRAKT
;
A
#
# COMPACT_ATOMS: atom_id res chain seq x y z
N MET A 1 -22.96 -22.15 -25.68
CA MET A 1 -22.32 -20.98 -25.02
C MET A 1 -22.08 -21.33 -23.55
N PRO A 2 -20.84 -21.36 -23.04
CA PRO A 2 -20.64 -21.66 -21.63
C PRO A 2 -21.18 -20.49 -20.80
N ARG A 3 -22.19 -20.75 -19.96
CA ARG A 3 -22.61 -19.79 -18.93
C ARG A 3 -21.41 -19.56 -18.02
N ARG A 4 -20.90 -18.32 -17.94
CA ARG A 4 -20.03 -17.91 -16.83
C ARG A 4 -20.85 -18.08 -15.55
N ALA A 5 -20.70 -19.21 -14.88
CA ALA A 5 -21.43 -19.50 -13.66
C ALA A 5 -20.85 -18.67 -12.52
N SER A 6 -21.40 -17.47 -12.30
CA SER A 6 -21.15 -16.74 -11.06
C SER A 6 -21.84 -17.48 -9.92
N ARG A 7 -21.06 -18.00 -8.97
CA ARG A 7 -21.60 -18.64 -7.77
C ARG A 7 -21.96 -17.55 -6.75
N PRO A 8 -23.22 -17.45 -6.30
CA PRO A 8 -23.60 -16.44 -5.32
C PRO A 8 -22.87 -16.71 -4.00
N ILE A 9 -22.45 -15.63 -3.35
CA ILE A 9 -21.86 -15.64 -2.03
C ILE A 9 -22.65 -14.71 -1.12
N THR A 10 -22.88 -15.14 0.12
CA THR A 10 -23.49 -14.30 1.16
C THR A 10 -22.37 -13.77 2.04
N VAL A 11 -22.35 -12.46 2.24
CA VAL A 11 -21.35 -11.78 3.06
C VAL A 11 -22.04 -10.79 4.00
N THR A 12 -21.50 -10.64 5.21
CA THR A 12 -21.98 -9.66 6.18
C THR A 12 -21.05 -8.46 6.14
N LEU A 13 -21.58 -7.27 5.82
CA LEU A 13 -20.77 -6.06 5.59
C LEU A 13 -20.63 -5.16 6.83
N GLY A 14 -21.44 -5.35 7.87
CA GLY A 14 -21.47 -4.45 9.03
C GLY A 14 -21.68 -2.99 8.63
N GLU A 15 -20.88 -2.09 9.19
CA GLU A 15 -20.91 -0.64 8.91
C GLU A 15 -20.73 -0.29 7.42
N LEU A 16 -20.08 -1.15 6.64
CA LEU A 16 -19.86 -0.91 5.20
C LEU A 16 -21.16 -1.01 4.39
N HIS A 17 -22.23 -1.56 4.95
CA HIS A 17 -23.53 -1.64 4.29
C HIS A 17 -24.04 -0.25 3.85
N ALA A 18 -23.92 0.76 4.72
CA ALA A 18 -24.36 2.12 4.42
C ALA A 18 -23.58 2.74 3.24
N SER A 19 -22.28 2.44 3.13
CA SER A 19 -21.43 2.88 2.02
C SER A 19 -21.85 2.24 0.69
N VAL A 20 -22.20 0.95 0.71
CA VAL A 20 -22.72 0.25 -0.47
C VAL A 20 -24.07 0.84 -0.90
N GLU A 21 -24.99 1.03 0.04
CA GLU A 21 -26.29 1.66 -0.27
C GLU A 21 -26.13 3.06 -0.86
N ALA A 22 -25.30 3.91 -0.27
CA ALA A 22 -25.09 5.28 -0.74
C ALA A 22 -24.60 5.32 -2.20
N ARG A 23 -23.69 4.40 -2.56
CA ARG A 23 -23.17 4.28 -3.94
C ARG A 23 -24.24 3.84 -4.92
N VAL A 24 -25.11 2.90 -4.55
CA VAL A 24 -26.23 2.48 -5.39
C VAL A 24 -27.27 3.59 -5.51
N LYS A 25 -27.66 4.22 -4.39
CA LYS A 25 -28.61 5.35 -4.35
C LYS A 25 -28.14 6.55 -5.16
N SER A 26 -26.82 6.77 -5.25
CA SER A 26 -26.24 7.83 -6.10
C SER A 26 -26.37 7.57 -7.60
N GLY A 27 -26.72 6.35 -8.03
CA GLY A 27 -26.76 5.94 -9.43
C GLY A 27 -25.39 5.60 -10.03
N ALA A 28 -24.30 5.74 -9.28
CA ALA A 28 -22.95 5.38 -9.75
C ALA A 28 -22.76 3.87 -10.01
N TYR A 29 -23.61 3.02 -9.40
CA TYR A 29 -23.59 1.57 -9.56
C TYR A 29 -25.02 1.03 -9.63
N ALA A 30 -25.26 0.04 -10.48
CA ALA A 30 -26.58 -0.55 -10.68
C ALA A 30 -26.98 -1.54 -9.57
N SER A 31 -26.01 -2.04 -8.78
CA SER A 31 -26.28 -3.01 -7.72
C SER A 31 -25.18 -3.08 -6.66
N ALA A 32 -25.52 -3.61 -5.48
CA ALA A 32 -24.55 -3.93 -4.44
C ALA A 32 -23.46 -4.90 -4.95
N SER A 33 -23.82 -5.91 -5.75
CA SER A 33 -22.85 -6.83 -6.32
C SER A 33 -21.85 -6.14 -7.26
N GLU A 34 -22.27 -5.07 -7.93
CA GLU A 34 -21.37 -4.28 -8.77
C GLU A 34 -20.41 -3.44 -7.93
N VAL A 35 -20.91 -2.82 -6.85
CA VAL A 35 -20.06 -2.11 -5.87
C VAL A 35 -18.99 -3.04 -5.30
N ILE A 36 -19.37 -4.24 -4.86
CA ILE A 36 -18.43 -5.22 -4.28
C ILE A 36 -17.41 -5.69 -5.33
N ARG A 37 -17.83 -5.97 -6.57
CA ARG A 37 -16.88 -6.31 -7.64
C ARG A 37 -15.91 -5.17 -7.95
N ALA A 38 -16.40 -3.92 -7.96
CA ALA A 38 -15.55 -2.76 -8.17
C ALA A 38 -14.56 -2.55 -7.02
N ALA A 39 -15.00 -2.76 -5.78
CA ALA A 39 -14.16 -2.71 -4.59
C ALA A 39 -13.04 -3.75 -4.63
N LEU A 40 -13.36 -5.01 -4.97
CA LEU A 40 -12.34 -6.07 -5.11
C LEU A 40 -11.32 -5.74 -6.19
N ARG A 41 -11.77 -5.28 -7.38
CA ARG A 41 -10.82 -4.84 -8.42
C ARG A 41 -9.95 -3.67 -7.98
N ALA A 42 -10.45 -2.79 -7.11
CA ALA A 42 -9.66 -1.68 -6.58
C ALA A 42 -8.60 -2.20 -5.59
N LEU A 43 -8.99 -3.13 -4.71
CA LEU A 43 -8.06 -3.81 -3.81
C LEU A 43 -6.95 -4.53 -4.59
N ASP A 44 -7.30 -5.31 -5.62
CA ASP A 44 -6.33 -6.02 -6.46
C ASP A 44 -5.30 -5.06 -7.08
N ARG A 45 -5.72 -3.87 -7.52
CA ARG A 45 -4.81 -2.85 -8.10
C ARG A 45 -3.88 -2.27 -7.05
N GLU A 46 -4.39 -2.01 -5.84
CA GLU A 46 -3.60 -1.48 -4.74
C GLU A 46 -2.54 -2.50 -4.30
N GLU A 47 -2.94 -3.75 -4.10
CA GLU A 47 -2.04 -4.85 -3.74
C GLU A 47 -0.99 -5.11 -4.82
N ALA A 48 -1.37 -5.09 -6.11
CA ALA A 48 -0.42 -5.23 -7.21
C ALA A 48 0.60 -4.08 -7.22
N THR A 49 0.15 -2.84 -7.01
CA THR A 49 1.03 -1.65 -7.00
C THR A 49 2.08 -1.75 -5.88
N ILE A 50 1.64 -2.11 -4.67
CA ILE A 50 2.53 -2.29 -3.52
C ILE A 50 3.48 -3.47 -3.76
N GLY A 51 2.95 -4.58 -4.26
CA GLY A 51 3.72 -5.79 -4.54
C GLY A 51 4.80 -5.56 -5.60
N ASP A 52 4.48 -4.87 -6.68
CA ASP A 52 5.43 -4.57 -7.75
C ASP A 52 6.51 -3.59 -7.31
N TRP A 53 6.14 -2.56 -6.55
CA TRP A 53 7.12 -1.67 -5.92
C TRP A 53 8.07 -2.44 -5.01
N LEU A 54 7.55 -3.28 -4.10
CA LEU A 54 8.37 -4.05 -3.17
C LEU A 54 9.30 -5.04 -3.90
N ARG A 55 8.80 -5.75 -4.92
CA ARG A 55 9.62 -6.65 -5.74
C ARG A 55 10.76 -5.91 -6.43
N ARG A 56 10.49 -4.69 -6.93
CA ARG A 56 11.50 -3.84 -7.56
C ARG A 56 12.58 -3.42 -6.57
N GLU A 57 12.21 -2.94 -5.38
CA GLU A 57 13.17 -2.56 -4.32
C GLU A 57 14.03 -3.74 -3.88
N ILE A 58 13.42 -4.93 -3.75
CA ILE A 58 14.15 -6.17 -3.42
C ILE A 58 15.13 -6.53 -4.55
N ALA A 59 14.68 -6.48 -5.81
CA ALA A 59 15.55 -6.79 -6.95
C ALA A 59 16.73 -5.81 -7.05
N GLU A 60 16.50 -4.51 -6.81
CA GLU A 60 17.55 -3.50 -6.76
C GLU A 60 18.55 -3.77 -5.63
N SER A 61 18.06 -4.07 -4.44
CA SER A 61 18.89 -4.43 -3.28
C SER A 61 19.73 -5.68 -3.52
N LEU A 62 19.17 -6.71 -4.16
CA LEU A 62 19.90 -7.94 -4.50
C LEU A 62 20.91 -7.75 -5.63
N ALA A 63 20.68 -6.80 -6.53
CA ALA A 63 21.59 -6.46 -7.61
C ALA A 63 22.71 -5.51 -7.19
N ASP A 64 22.63 -4.93 -5.99
CA ASP A 64 23.63 -4.00 -5.46
C ASP A 64 24.98 -4.72 -5.19
N PRO A 65 26.07 -4.35 -5.87
CA PRO A 65 27.37 -5.01 -5.69
C PRO A 65 28.10 -4.57 -4.40
N ARG A 66 27.58 -3.59 -3.67
CA ARG A 66 28.22 -3.09 -2.44
C ARG A 66 28.26 -4.17 -1.37
N PRO A 67 29.33 -4.21 -0.54
CA PRO A 67 29.42 -5.19 0.52
C PRO A 67 28.37 -4.92 1.62
N ASN A 68 27.92 -5.99 2.25
CA ASN A 68 27.03 -5.90 3.41
C ASN A 68 27.66 -5.05 4.53
N VAL A 69 26.86 -4.14 5.10
CA VAL A 69 27.31 -3.28 6.20
C VAL A 69 26.82 -3.86 7.53
N PRO A 70 27.69 -4.09 8.53
CA PRO A 70 27.25 -4.52 9.85
C PRO A 70 26.27 -3.53 10.48
N ALA A 71 25.18 -4.01 11.08
CA ALA A 71 24.14 -3.16 11.67
C ALA A 71 24.70 -2.11 12.64
N ARG A 72 25.70 -2.47 13.45
CA ARG A 72 26.37 -1.54 14.39
C ARG A 72 26.94 -0.29 13.68
N ALA A 73 27.52 -0.47 12.50
CA ALA A 73 28.13 0.61 11.73
C ALA A 73 27.06 1.51 11.11
N VAL A 74 25.95 0.93 10.63
CA VAL A 74 24.79 1.68 10.13
C VAL A 74 24.21 2.56 11.23
N PHE A 75 23.91 2.00 12.41
CA PHE A 75 23.34 2.78 13.51
C PHE A 75 24.29 3.86 14.03
N GLN A 76 25.61 3.59 14.03
CA GLN A 76 26.60 4.60 14.38
C GLN A 76 26.59 5.77 13.39
N SER A 77 26.65 5.47 12.09
CA SER A 77 26.59 6.48 11.02
C SER A 77 25.30 7.33 11.09
N LEU A 78 24.15 6.71 11.32
CA LEU A 78 22.86 7.41 11.46
C LEU A 78 22.84 8.36 12.67
N ARG A 79 23.40 7.94 13.81
CA ARG A 79 23.54 8.80 14.99
C ARG A 79 24.41 10.01 14.66
N ASP A 80 25.59 9.77 14.09
CA ASP A 80 26.55 10.82 13.76
C ASP A 80 25.95 11.83 12.77
N HIS A 81 25.24 11.35 11.75
CA HIS A 81 24.53 12.21 10.81
C HIS A 81 23.45 13.08 11.49
N ARG A 82 22.66 12.51 12.41
CA ARG A 82 21.66 13.26 13.19
C ARG A 82 22.30 14.31 14.11
N PHE A 83 23.46 14.02 14.69
CA PHE A 83 24.19 14.97 15.52
C PHE A 83 24.74 16.15 14.68
N THR A 84 25.23 15.90 13.47
CA THR A 84 25.71 16.98 12.58
C THR A 84 24.59 17.91 12.14
N GLN A 85 23.40 17.37 11.82
CA GLN A 85 22.22 18.16 11.45
C GLN A 85 21.73 19.03 12.62
N LYS A 86 21.69 18.49 13.84
CA LYS A 86 21.34 19.26 15.05
C LYS A 86 22.33 20.41 15.30
N LYS A 87 23.64 20.20 15.09
CA LYS A 87 24.66 21.26 15.23
C LYS A 87 24.47 22.38 14.20
N LYS A 88 24.15 22.04 12.93
CA LYS A 88 23.85 23.03 11.88
C LYS A 88 22.59 23.85 12.19
N ALA A 89 21.51 23.19 12.62
CA ALA A 89 20.27 23.85 13.02
C ALA A 89 20.46 24.80 14.23
N LYS A 90 21.32 24.43 15.19
CA LYS A 90 21.64 25.28 16.35
C LYS A 90 22.47 26.52 15.97
N ARG A 91 23.40 26.39 15.01
CA ARG A 91 24.21 27.49 14.49
C ARG A 91 23.44 28.47 13.61
N ALA A 92 22.37 28.04 12.95
CA ALA A 92 21.52 28.90 12.13
C ALA A 92 20.50 29.73 12.94
N LYS A 93 20.40 29.50 14.26
CA LYS A 93 19.46 30.16 15.17
C LYS A 93 20.14 31.14 16.13
N THR A 94 21.46 31.27 16.06
CA THR A 94 22.28 32.28 16.75
C THR A 94 22.71 33.29 15.71
#